data_AF-A0A2M8BH69-F1
#
_entry.id   AF-A0A2M8BH69-F1
#
_cell.length_a   1.000
_cell.length_b   1.000
_cell.length_c   1.000
_cell.angle_alpha   90.00
_cell.angle_beta   90.00
_cell.angle_gamma   90.00
#
_symmetry.space_group_name_H-M   'P 1'
#
loop_
_entity.id
_entity.type
_entity.pdbx_description
1 polymer ?
#
loop_
_entity_poly.entity_id
_entity_poly.type
_entity_poly.pdbx_seq_one_letter_code
_entity_poly.pdbx_strand_id
1 'polypeptide(L)'
;MVFITRCWKSLLPSVLLGWLAAAVLGFSLAAAQAPTSDAAPLLLLERSDDALWLSTQLEFELSPAVVDALHKGIPIYFVAEAEVLRERWYWTNKRVASARRQFRLAYQPLTRQWRLNIVSGQVVEAELGLSLNQNFETWNEALNAVRRISRWKIADAAELAPDTRHIVEFRFRLDLAQLPRPLQIGTLGQSEWSVELSKEQVLDAELAQ
;
A
#
# COMPACT_ATOMS: atom_id res chain seq x y z
N MET A 1 -42.52 -69.08 23.82
CA MET A 1 -43.64 -68.15 24.08
C MET A 1 -43.25 -67.35 25.31
N VAL A 2 -43.02 -66.03 25.34
CA VAL A 2 -43.52 -64.89 24.55
C VAL A 2 -42.44 -63.80 24.54
N PHE A 3 -42.26 -63.13 23.40
CA PHE A 3 -41.43 -61.92 23.23
C PHE A 3 -42.18 -60.69 23.77
N ILE A 4 -41.49 -59.82 24.52
CA ILE A 4 -41.95 -58.45 24.79
C ILE A 4 -40.88 -57.49 24.27
N THR A 5 -41.14 -56.96 23.09
CA THR A 5 -40.36 -55.92 22.42
C THR A 5 -40.86 -54.55 22.92
N ARG A 6 -40.02 -53.77 23.61
CA ARG A 6 -40.28 -52.34 23.82
C ARG A 6 -39.37 -51.53 22.92
N CYS A 7 -39.94 -51.07 21.81
CA CYS A 7 -39.36 -50.07 20.92
C CYS A 7 -39.26 -48.72 21.63
N TRP A 8 -38.06 -48.17 21.75
CA TRP A 8 -37.87 -46.74 22.07
C TRP A 8 -37.54 -46.00 20.78
N LYS A 9 -38.49 -45.15 20.35
CA LYS A 9 -38.39 -44.31 19.14
C LYS A 9 -37.27 -43.28 19.29
N SER A 10 -36.31 -43.30 18.36
CA SER A 10 -35.24 -42.31 18.22
C SER A 10 -35.75 -41.03 17.56
N LEU A 11 -36.15 -40.03 18.36
CA LEU A 11 -36.50 -38.68 17.88
C LEU A 11 -35.40 -37.64 18.17
N LEU A 12 -34.16 -38.09 18.36
CA LEU A 12 -33.02 -37.22 18.68
C LEU A 12 -32.15 -36.73 17.48
N PRO A 13 -32.14 -37.33 16.27
CA PRO A 13 -31.17 -36.91 15.25
C PRO A 13 -31.62 -35.71 14.40
N SER A 14 -32.91 -35.35 14.38
CA SER A 14 -33.41 -34.30 13.46
C SER A 14 -33.18 -32.86 13.94
N VAL A 15 -33.08 -32.63 15.26
CA VAL A 15 -32.92 -31.28 15.82
C VAL A 15 -31.45 -30.82 15.76
N LEU A 16 -30.49 -31.74 15.89
CA LEU A 16 -29.06 -31.46 15.78
C LEU A 16 -28.63 -31.15 14.33
N LEU A 17 -29.27 -31.77 13.34
CA LEU A 17 -28.95 -31.52 11.92
C LEU A 17 -29.39 -30.12 11.46
N GLY A 18 -30.49 -29.61 12.01
CA GLY A 18 -31.00 -28.26 11.69
C GLY A 18 -30.11 -27.13 12.21
N TRP A 19 -29.49 -27.30 13.37
CA TRP A 19 -28.56 -26.31 13.93
C TRP A 19 -27.22 -26.26 13.19
N LEU A 20 -26.74 -27.40 12.69
CA LEU A 20 -25.53 -27.44 11.86
C LEU A 20 -25.73 -26.75 10.50
N ALA A 21 -26.91 -26.88 9.89
CA ALA A 21 -27.23 -26.19 8.64
C ALA A 21 -27.36 -24.65 8.81
N ALA A 22 -27.86 -24.19 9.97
CA ALA A 22 -27.94 -22.76 10.27
C ALA A 22 -26.56 -22.12 10.54
N ALA A 23 -25.62 -22.88 11.12
CA ALA A 23 -24.25 -22.40 11.36
C ALA A 23 -23.42 -22.27 10.07
N VAL A 24 -23.67 -23.11 9.06
CA VAL A 24 -22.98 -23.04 7.75
C VAL A 24 -23.50 -21.90 6.88
N LEU A 25 -24.77 -21.49 7.04
CA LEU A 25 -25.36 -20.36 6.30
C LEU A 25 -25.02 -18.98 6.89
N GLY A 26 -24.59 -18.89 8.14
CA GLY A 26 -24.23 -17.62 8.80
C GLY A 26 -22.81 -17.13 8.53
N PHE A 27 -21.92 -17.98 8.02
CA PHE A 27 -20.49 -17.64 7.83
C PHE A 27 -20.16 -17.02 6.47
N SER A 28 -21.15 -16.82 5.61
CA SER A 28 -21.00 -16.15 4.30
C SER A 28 -21.19 -14.64 4.38
N LEU A 29 -20.91 -14.02 5.54
CA LEU A 29 -20.79 -12.56 5.62
C LEU A 29 -19.50 -12.16 4.91
N ALA A 30 -19.65 -11.86 3.63
CA ALA A 30 -18.87 -10.95 2.81
C ALA A 30 -17.51 -10.56 3.40
N ALA A 31 -16.46 -11.29 3.02
CA ALA A 31 -15.16 -10.67 2.86
C ALA A 31 -15.29 -9.67 1.70
N ALA A 32 -15.70 -8.44 2.02
CA ALA A 32 -15.64 -7.32 1.10
C ALA A 32 -14.16 -7.09 0.77
N GLN A 33 -13.69 -7.72 -0.31
CA GLN A 33 -12.40 -7.43 -0.89
C GLN A 33 -12.46 -5.96 -1.30
N ALA A 34 -11.64 -5.13 -0.65
CA ALA A 34 -11.49 -3.74 -1.02
C ALA A 34 -11.13 -3.67 -2.52
N PRO A 35 -11.57 -2.62 -3.24
CA PRO A 35 -11.13 -2.42 -4.62
C PRO A 35 -9.64 -2.07 -4.59
N THR A 36 -8.79 -3.09 -4.64
CA THR A 36 -7.38 -2.93 -4.95
C THR A 36 -7.33 -2.43 -6.38
N SER A 37 -6.69 -1.28 -6.60
CA SER A 37 -6.47 -0.78 -7.96
C SER A 37 -5.54 -1.78 -8.65
N ASP A 38 -6.08 -2.56 -9.59
CA ASP A 38 -5.43 -3.72 -10.22
C ASP A 38 -4.29 -3.32 -11.18
N ALA A 39 -4.04 -2.02 -11.35
CA ALA A 39 -2.96 -1.50 -12.18
C ALA A 39 -1.63 -1.59 -11.41
N ALA A 40 -0.90 -2.69 -11.63
CA ALA A 40 0.46 -2.82 -11.14
C ALA A 40 1.33 -1.68 -11.72
N PRO A 41 1.99 -0.85 -10.89
CA PRO A 41 2.74 0.30 -11.38
C PRO A 41 3.94 -0.14 -12.21
N LEU A 42 4.27 0.63 -13.25
CA LEU A 42 5.50 0.46 -14.01
C LEU A 42 6.65 1.07 -13.21
N LEU A 43 7.68 0.28 -12.95
CA LEU A 43 8.90 0.72 -12.30
C LEU A 43 10.00 0.86 -13.36
N LEU A 44 10.60 2.05 -13.42
CA LEU A 44 11.77 2.35 -14.22
C LEU A 44 12.95 2.51 -13.27
N LEU A 45 13.90 1.60 -13.36
CA LEU A 45 15.10 1.54 -12.53
C LEU A 45 16.30 1.95 -13.38
N GLU A 46 16.99 2.99 -12.96
CA GLU A 46 18.17 3.52 -13.67
C GLU A 46 19.36 3.57 -12.71
N ARG A 47 20.50 3.03 -13.13
CA ARG A 47 21.76 3.19 -12.41
C ARG A 47 22.51 4.37 -13.01
N SER A 48 22.70 5.43 -12.24
CA SER A 48 23.34 6.66 -12.69
C SER A 48 23.92 7.43 -11.49
N ASP A 49 24.96 8.23 -11.71
CA ASP A 49 25.53 9.11 -10.67
C ASP A 49 25.85 8.40 -9.35
N ASP A 50 26.45 7.20 -9.41
CA ASP A 50 26.79 6.35 -8.25
C ASP A 50 25.59 5.98 -7.37
N ALA A 51 24.39 5.96 -7.95
CA ALA A 51 23.16 5.63 -7.25
C ALA A 51 22.16 4.86 -8.11
N LEU A 52 21.20 4.21 -7.44
CA LEU A 52 20.03 3.62 -8.07
C LEU A 52 18.85 4.57 -7.95
N TRP A 53 18.28 4.91 -9.10
CA TRP A 53 17.15 5.81 -9.23
C TRP A 53 15.89 5.05 -9.62
N LEU A 54 14.78 5.38 -8.96
CA LEU A 54 13.45 4.87 -9.25
C LEU A 54 12.59 5.99 -9.85
N SER A 55 11.98 5.71 -10.99
CA SER A 55 10.87 6.49 -11.54
C SER A 55 9.66 5.58 -11.72
N THR A 56 8.48 6.05 -11.34
CA THR A 56 7.24 5.29 -11.50
C THR A 56 6.05 6.22 -11.70
N GLN A 57 5.08 5.74 -12.48
CA GLN A 57 3.78 6.36 -12.65
C GLN A 57 2.74 5.43 -12.02
N LEU A 58 2.01 5.98 -11.05
CA LEU A 58 0.97 5.28 -10.31
C LEU A 58 -0.40 5.58 -10.92
N GLU A 59 -1.23 4.56 -11.01
CA GLU A 59 -2.63 4.69 -11.43
C GLU A 59 -3.50 4.20 -10.27
N PHE A 60 -4.17 5.13 -9.59
CA PHE A 60 -5.12 4.84 -8.52
C PHE A 60 -6.13 5.97 -8.39
N GLU A 61 -7.34 5.66 -7.96
CA GLU A 61 -8.36 6.66 -7.63
C GLU A 61 -8.55 6.76 -6.12
N LEU A 62 -8.95 7.93 -5.63
CA LEU A 62 -9.34 8.10 -4.24
C LEU A 62 -10.85 7.98 -4.11
N SER A 63 -11.30 7.33 -3.04
CA SER A 63 -12.72 7.26 -2.75
C SER A 63 -13.31 8.65 -2.48
N PRO A 64 -14.64 8.82 -2.68
CA PRO A 64 -15.32 10.06 -2.32
C PRO A 64 -15.10 10.46 -0.86
N ALA A 65 -15.05 9.51 0.07
CA ALA A 65 -14.82 9.78 1.49
C ALA A 65 -13.46 10.44 1.78
N VAL A 66 -12.39 9.99 1.10
CA VAL A 66 -11.05 10.58 1.22
C VAL A 66 -11.02 11.98 0.61
N VAL A 67 -11.68 12.16 -0.55
CA VAL A 67 -11.79 13.45 -1.22
C VAL A 67 -12.59 14.45 -0.38
N ASP A 68 -13.69 14.04 0.25
CA ASP A 68 -14.49 14.88 1.15
C ASP A 68 -13.70 15.32 2.37
N ALA A 69 -12.88 14.43 2.94
CA ALA A 69 -12.00 14.77 4.05
C ALA A 69 -10.97 15.83 3.66
N LEU A 70 -10.38 15.71 2.47
CA LEU A 70 -9.48 16.73 1.93
C LEU A 70 -10.18 18.08 1.81
N HIS A 71 -11.40 18.14 1.25
CA HIS A 71 -12.17 19.38 1.15
C HIS A 71 -12.51 20.00 2.51
N LYS A 72 -12.64 19.20 3.57
CA LYS A 72 -12.79 19.66 4.97
C LYS A 72 -11.47 20.17 5.58
N GLY A 73 -10.38 20.22 4.82
CA GLY A 73 -9.07 20.68 5.26
C GLY A 73 -8.26 19.64 6.03
N ILE A 74 -8.66 18.36 5.98
CA ILE A 74 -7.96 17.28 6.67
C ILE A 74 -6.83 16.79 5.76
N PRO A 75 -5.57 16.88 6.18
CA PRO A 75 -4.45 16.44 5.36
C PRO A 75 -4.44 14.91 5.22
N ILE A 76 -4.20 14.43 4.01
CA ILE A 76 -4.01 13.01 3.71
C ILE A 76 -2.54 12.75 3.46
N TYR A 77 -2.06 11.64 4.01
CA TYR A 77 -0.68 11.22 3.93
C TYR A 77 -0.56 9.96 3.08
N PHE A 78 0.37 9.97 2.14
CA PHE A 78 0.78 8.80 1.39
C PHE A 78 2.24 8.49 1.67
N VAL A 79 2.59 7.22 1.59
CA VAL A 79 3.94 6.74 1.82
C VAL A 79 4.32 5.84 0.66
N ALA A 80 5.40 6.19 -0.02
CA ALA A 80 6.14 5.32 -0.92
C ALA A 80 7.33 4.72 -0.17
N GLU A 81 7.48 3.40 -0.23
CA GLU A 81 8.61 2.65 0.31
C GLU A 81 9.25 1.86 -0.84
N ALA A 82 10.57 1.93 -0.94
CA ALA A 82 11.36 1.12 -1.84
C ALA A 82 12.37 0.33 -1.00
N GLU A 83 12.35 -0.99 -1.13
CA GLU A 83 13.33 -1.87 -0.51
C GLU A 83 14.17 -2.53 -1.60
N VAL A 84 15.49 -2.46 -1.45
CA VAL A 84 16.42 -3.17 -2.33
C VAL A 84 16.91 -4.40 -1.60
N LEU A 85 16.59 -5.55 -2.15
CA LEU A 85 16.93 -6.85 -1.64
C LEU A 85 18.01 -7.49 -2.51
N ARG A 86 18.91 -8.23 -1.88
CA ARG A 86 19.88 -9.10 -2.56
C ARG A 86 19.41 -10.54 -2.47
N GLU A 87 19.27 -11.18 -3.63
CA GLU A 87 18.91 -12.60 -3.73
C GLU A 87 20.06 -13.46 -3.20
N ARG A 88 19.75 -14.48 -2.40
CA ARG A 88 20.74 -15.40 -1.84
C ARG A 88 20.24 -16.84 -1.93
N TRP A 89 21.13 -17.77 -2.33
CA TRP A 89 20.74 -19.12 -2.74
C TRP A 89 20.31 -20.09 -1.62
N TYR A 90 20.68 -19.85 -0.36
CA TYR A 90 20.46 -20.79 0.77
C TYR A 90 19.77 -20.17 1.99
N TRP A 91 19.20 -18.97 1.86
CA TRP A 91 18.52 -18.25 2.94
C TRP A 91 17.69 -17.07 2.44
N THR A 92 16.92 -16.45 3.34
CA THR A 92 16.09 -15.26 3.04
C THR A 92 16.89 -14.14 2.40
N ASN A 93 16.26 -13.45 1.45
CA ASN A 93 16.80 -12.25 0.81
C ASN A 93 17.30 -11.25 1.87
N LYS A 94 18.49 -10.69 1.66
CA LYS A 94 19.03 -9.65 2.56
C LYS A 94 18.60 -8.29 2.05
N ARG A 95 17.95 -7.50 2.89
CA ARG A 95 17.75 -6.06 2.64
C ARG A 95 19.09 -5.35 2.63
N VAL A 96 19.39 -4.70 1.51
CA VAL A 96 20.62 -3.95 1.25
C VAL A 96 20.39 -2.47 1.52
N ALA A 97 19.32 -1.92 0.94
CA ALA A 97 18.94 -0.52 1.08
C ALA A 97 17.43 -0.40 1.34
N SER A 98 17.02 0.70 1.96
CA SER A 98 15.61 1.06 2.09
C SER A 98 15.47 2.57 1.97
N ALA A 99 14.52 3.01 1.16
CA ALA A 99 14.18 4.40 1.01
C ALA A 99 12.69 4.59 1.28
N ARG A 100 12.34 5.69 1.95
CA ARG A 100 10.95 6.06 2.25
C ARG A 100 10.69 7.49 1.83
N ARG A 101 9.59 7.72 1.12
CA ARG A 101 9.13 9.06 0.70
C ARG A 101 7.69 9.26 1.14
N GLN A 102 7.45 10.35 1.87
CA GLN A 102 6.13 10.71 2.37
C GLN A 102 5.56 11.88 1.56
N PHE A 103 4.28 11.79 1.23
CA PHE A 103 3.52 12.83 0.54
C PHE A 103 2.42 13.30 1.48
N ARG A 104 2.29 14.60 1.66
CA ARG A 104 1.20 15.23 2.41
C ARG A 104 0.41 16.09 1.46
N LEU A 105 -0.82 15.67 1.18
CA LEU A 105 -1.77 16.40 0.37
C LEU A 105 -2.81 17.07 1.28
N ALA A 106 -3.04 18.37 1.10
CA ALA A 106 -4.05 19.10 1.85
C ALA A 106 -4.71 20.17 0.97
N TYR A 107 -6.01 20.38 1.16
CA TYR A 107 -6.73 21.50 0.56
C TYR A 107 -6.81 22.66 1.53
N GLN A 108 -6.60 23.88 1.05
CA GLN A 108 -6.77 25.11 1.81
C GLN A 108 -8.07 25.82 1.39
N PRO A 109 -9.14 25.77 2.19
CA PRO A 109 -10.44 26.32 1.79
C PRO A 109 -10.43 27.83 1.54
N LEU A 110 -9.59 28.57 2.29
CA LEU A 110 -9.51 30.03 2.19
C LEU A 110 -8.88 30.49 0.87
N THR A 111 -7.77 29.86 0.47
CA THR A 111 -7.04 30.18 -0.77
C THR A 111 -7.50 29.36 -1.95
N ARG A 112 -8.34 28.34 -1.73
CA ARG A 112 -8.80 27.34 -2.71
C ARG A 112 -7.65 26.63 -3.41
N GLN A 113 -6.53 26.45 -2.71
CA GLN A 113 -5.33 25.82 -3.25
C GLN A 113 -5.10 24.43 -2.66
N TRP A 114 -4.62 23.53 -3.50
CA TRP A 114 -4.09 22.24 -3.10
C TRP A 114 -2.61 22.39 -2.77
N ARG A 115 -2.16 21.81 -1.66
CA ARG A 115 -0.76 21.83 -1.24
C ARG A 115 -0.25 20.41 -1.11
N LEU A 116 0.84 20.13 -1.83
CA LEU A 116 1.57 18.88 -1.78
C LEU A 116 2.94 19.14 -1.17
N ASN A 117 3.21 18.50 -0.05
CA ASN A 117 4.55 18.47 0.55
C ASN A 117 5.11 17.05 0.41
N ILE A 118 6.29 16.93 -0.17
CA ILE A 118 6.99 15.67 -0.41
C ILE A 118 8.24 15.69 0.45
N VAL A 119 8.38 14.73 1.35
CA VAL A 119 9.55 14.55 2.21
C VAL A 119 10.21 13.23 1.82
N SER A 120 11.46 13.29 1.35
CA SER A 120 12.27 12.08 1.12
C SER A 120 13.11 11.79 2.37
N GLY A 121 12.97 10.59 2.93
CA GLY A 121 13.73 10.06 4.05
C GLY A 121 14.89 9.15 3.61
N GLN A 122 15.84 8.98 4.52
CA GLN A 122 17.20 8.43 4.39
C GLN A 122 17.42 7.36 3.31
N VAL A 123 18.23 7.74 2.32
CA VAL A 123 19.39 6.94 1.92
C VAL A 123 20.50 7.26 2.93
N VAL A 124 21.40 6.33 3.24
CA VAL A 124 22.25 6.27 4.44
C VAL A 124 23.21 7.46 4.65
N GLU A 125 23.30 8.41 3.71
CA GLU A 125 23.96 9.69 3.93
C GLU A 125 22.96 10.78 4.35
N ALA A 126 22.86 10.98 5.67
CA ALA A 126 22.34 12.22 6.26
C ALA A 126 23.10 13.40 5.62
N GLU A 127 22.44 14.36 4.98
CA GLU A 127 22.38 15.70 5.60
C GLU A 127 21.36 16.67 4.97
N LEU A 128 20.66 16.33 3.90
CA LEU A 128 19.57 17.17 3.37
C LEU A 128 18.36 16.31 3.04
N GLY A 129 17.48 16.11 4.03
CA GLY A 129 16.11 15.68 3.76
C GLY A 129 15.44 16.70 2.86
N LEU A 130 15.44 16.46 1.54
CA LEU A 130 14.84 17.36 0.56
C LEU A 130 13.32 17.33 0.75
N SER A 131 12.77 18.41 1.31
CA SER A 131 11.34 18.65 1.34
C SER A 131 10.93 19.52 0.15
N LEU A 132 10.15 18.98 -0.77
CA LEU A 132 9.61 19.71 -1.91
C LEU A 132 8.17 20.13 -1.61
N ASN A 133 7.87 21.42 -1.71
CA ASN A 133 6.53 21.97 -1.54
C ASN A 133 6.02 22.47 -2.89
N GLN A 134 4.85 22.00 -3.30
CA GLN A 134 4.17 22.43 -4.53
C GLN A 134 2.71 22.79 -4.23
N ASN A 135 2.21 23.82 -4.90
CA ASN A 135 0.83 24.25 -4.80
C ASN A 135 0.15 24.05 -6.16
N PHE A 136 -1.11 23.65 -6.16
CA PHE A 136 -1.91 23.42 -7.36
C PHE A 136 -3.28 24.09 -7.23
N GLU A 137 -3.88 24.46 -8.35
CA GLU A 137 -5.21 25.07 -8.40
C GLU A 137 -6.30 24.02 -8.55
N THR A 138 -6.00 22.90 -9.23
CA THR A 138 -6.99 21.85 -9.51
C THR A 138 -6.69 20.53 -8.80
N TRP A 139 -7.75 19.77 -8.51
CA TRP A 139 -7.66 18.43 -7.95
C TRP A 139 -6.82 17.49 -8.84
N ASN A 140 -7.08 17.51 -10.15
CA ASN A 140 -6.42 16.62 -11.10
C ASN A 140 -4.91 16.87 -11.16
N GLU A 141 -4.47 18.12 -11.13
CA GLU A 141 -3.04 18.46 -11.08
C GLU A 141 -2.38 17.95 -9.79
N ALA A 142 -3.03 18.18 -8.65
CA ALA A 142 -2.52 17.73 -7.36
C ALA A 142 -2.42 16.19 -7.29
N LEU A 143 -3.45 15.49 -7.75
CA LEU A 143 -3.47 14.03 -7.78
C LEU A 143 -2.43 13.47 -8.77
N ASN A 144 -2.28 14.07 -9.95
CA ASN A 144 -1.26 13.67 -10.92
C ASN A 144 0.16 13.87 -10.37
N ALA A 145 0.38 14.92 -9.58
CA ALA A 145 1.66 15.14 -8.90
C ALA A 145 1.94 14.08 -7.82
N VAL A 146 0.92 13.56 -7.12
CA VAL A 146 1.07 12.44 -6.17
C VAL A 146 1.33 11.13 -6.92
N ARG A 147 0.65 10.92 -8.05
CA ARG A 147 0.78 9.72 -8.89
C ARG A 147 2.14 9.60 -9.57
N ARG A 148 2.90 10.69 -9.69
CA ARG A 148 4.18 10.70 -10.40
C ARG A 148 5.36 10.75 -9.42
N ILE A 149 6.18 9.71 -9.44
CA ILE A 149 7.46 9.67 -8.74
C ILE A 149 8.56 9.67 -9.79
N SER A 150 9.42 10.69 -9.78
CA SER A 150 10.51 10.80 -10.77
C SER A 150 11.85 10.96 -10.06
N ARG A 151 12.88 10.31 -10.62
CA ARG A 151 14.29 10.36 -10.17
C ARG A 151 14.41 10.30 -8.64
N TRP A 152 13.83 9.27 -8.03
CA TRP A 152 13.97 9.03 -6.60
C TRP A 152 15.19 8.15 -6.34
N LYS A 153 16.20 8.69 -5.65
CA LYS A 153 17.35 7.91 -5.17
C LYS A 153 16.88 6.89 -4.12
N ILE A 154 17.07 5.59 -4.39
CA ILE A 154 16.63 4.49 -3.51
C ILE A 154 17.78 3.68 -2.90
N ALA A 155 18.98 3.72 -3.50
CA ALA A 155 20.18 3.09 -2.95
C ALA A 155 21.44 3.79 -3.49
N ASP A 156 22.54 3.71 -2.74
CA ASP A 156 23.87 4.06 -3.24
C ASP A 156 24.47 2.87 -4.00
N ALA A 157 25.26 3.14 -5.04
CA ALA A 157 25.92 2.08 -5.79
C ALA A 157 26.95 1.33 -4.94
N ALA A 158 27.54 1.97 -3.94
CA ALA A 158 28.43 1.33 -2.96
C ALA A 158 27.73 0.23 -2.14
N GLU A 159 26.41 0.33 -1.93
CA GLU A 159 25.62 -0.68 -1.21
C GLU A 159 25.28 -1.88 -2.13
N LEU A 160 25.21 -1.64 -3.44
CA LEU A 160 24.85 -2.64 -4.45
C LEU A 160 26.06 -3.52 -4.79
N ALA A 161 25.96 -4.82 -4.49
CA ALA A 161 27.03 -5.74 -4.83
C ALA A 161 27.12 -5.92 -6.37
N PRO A 162 28.31 -5.81 -6.98
CA PRO A 162 28.47 -6.18 -8.38
C PRO A 162 28.17 -7.69 -8.55
N ASP A 163 27.64 -8.06 -9.72
CA ASP A 163 27.41 -9.45 -10.12
C ASP A 163 26.43 -10.25 -9.22
N THR A 164 25.54 -9.57 -8.50
CA THR A 164 24.43 -10.22 -7.78
C THR A 164 23.09 -9.75 -8.29
N ARG A 165 22.11 -10.67 -8.38
CA ARG A 165 20.73 -10.31 -8.66
C ARG A 165 20.14 -9.52 -7.49
N HIS A 166 19.61 -8.35 -7.80
CA HIS A 166 18.89 -7.51 -6.85
C HIS A 166 17.42 -7.49 -7.20
N ILE A 167 16.58 -7.37 -6.18
CA ILE A 167 15.13 -7.26 -6.29
C ILE A 167 14.76 -5.92 -5.66
N VAL A 168 13.93 -5.14 -6.36
CA VAL A 168 13.36 -3.91 -5.83
C VAL A 168 11.89 -4.16 -5.54
N GLU A 169 11.53 -4.06 -4.27
CA GLU A 169 10.14 -4.07 -3.81
C GLU A 169 9.68 -2.63 -3.60
N PHE A 170 8.69 -2.21 -4.37
CA PHE A 170 8.03 -0.93 -4.25
C PHE A 170 6.65 -1.10 -3.62
N ARG A 171 6.34 -0.26 -2.63
CA ARG A 171 5.01 -0.18 -2.01
C ARG A 171 4.58 1.27 -1.92
N PHE A 172 3.35 1.55 -2.31
CA PHE A 172 2.71 2.86 -2.15
C PHE A 172 1.40 2.66 -1.42
N ARG A 173 1.20 3.40 -0.32
CA ARG A 173 0.00 3.28 0.49
C ARG A 173 -0.46 4.59 1.09
N LEU A 174 -1.76 4.66 1.42
CA LEU A 174 -2.32 5.70 2.26
C LEU A 174 -2.00 5.42 3.75
N ASP A 175 -1.46 6.41 4.47
CA ASP A 175 -1.04 6.27 5.86
C ASP A 175 -2.13 6.72 6.85
N LEU A 176 -2.95 5.77 7.27
CA LEU A 176 -4.07 5.98 8.19
C LEU A 176 -3.63 6.39 9.60
N ALA A 177 -2.40 6.06 10.01
CA ALA A 177 -1.89 6.35 11.34
C ALA A 177 -1.80 7.86 11.63
N GLN A 178 -1.65 8.67 10.57
CA GLN A 178 -1.55 10.13 10.64
C GLN A 178 -2.92 10.83 10.65
N LEU A 179 -4.02 10.10 10.41
CA LEU A 179 -5.35 10.70 10.42
C LEU A 179 -5.76 11.12 11.83
N PRO A 180 -6.57 12.17 11.99
CA PRO A 180 -7.17 12.51 13.27
C PRO A 180 -7.89 11.32 13.89
N ARG A 181 -7.74 11.12 15.21
CA ARG A 181 -8.33 10.00 15.96
C ARG A 181 -9.81 9.72 15.65
N PRO A 182 -10.70 10.73 15.51
CA PRO A 182 -12.10 10.47 15.17
C PRO A 182 -12.28 9.76 13.83
N LEU A 183 -11.45 10.07 12.83
CA LEU A 183 -11.51 9.43 11.51
C LEU A 183 -10.90 8.03 11.52
N GLN A 184 -9.91 7.76 12.37
CA GLN A 184 -9.33 6.42 12.51
C GLN A 184 -10.37 5.37 12.91
N ILE A 185 -11.42 5.76 13.64
CA ILE A 185 -12.52 4.87 14.01
C ILE A 185 -13.39 4.55 12.78
N GLY A 186 -13.61 5.54 11.90
CA GLY A 186 -14.37 5.38 10.66
C GLY A 186 -13.63 4.57 9.58
N THR A 187 -12.32 4.39 9.70
CA THR A 187 -11.53 3.59 8.75
C THR A 187 -11.46 2.10 9.11
N LEU A 188 -11.92 1.70 10.31
CA LEU A 188 -11.93 0.31 10.75
C LEU A 188 -12.95 -0.50 9.93
N GLY A 189 -12.45 -1.37 9.04
CA GLY A 189 -13.28 -2.26 8.22
C GLY A 189 -13.90 -1.62 6.98
N GLN A 190 -13.57 -0.36 6.66
CA GLN A 190 -14.07 0.33 5.47
C GLN A 190 -13.00 0.33 4.37
N SER A 191 -13.33 -0.26 3.21
CA SER A 191 -12.48 -0.25 2.01
C SER A 191 -12.33 1.16 1.40
N GLU A 192 -13.20 2.10 1.76
CA GLU A 192 -13.17 3.47 1.27
C GLU A 192 -11.86 4.21 1.61
N TRP A 193 -11.15 3.80 2.67
CA TRP A 193 -9.90 4.42 3.09
C TRP A 193 -8.67 3.58 2.73
N SER A 194 -8.74 2.83 1.63
CA SER A 194 -7.64 2.01 1.14
C SER A 194 -7.11 2.52 -0.21
N VAL A 195 -5.80 2.75 -0.25
CA VAL A 195 -5.02 2.85 -1.47
C VAL A 195 -3.75 2.08 -1.16
N GLU A 196 -3.53 1.00 -1.89
CA GLU A 196 -2.34 0.19 -1.77
C GLU A 196 -1.95 -0.29 -3.17
N LEU A 197 -0.70 0.00 -3.55
CA LEU A 197 -0.08 -0.48 -4.76
C LEU A 197 1.26 -1.10 -4.37
N SER A 198 1.53 -2.29 -4.88
CA SER A 198 2.81 -2.96 -4.67
C SER A 198 3.34 -3.49 -6.00
N LYS A 199 4.65 -3.39 -6.19
CA LYS A 199 5.32 -3.98 -7.34
C LYS A 199 6.69 -4.48 -6.94
N GLU A 200 6.98 -5.72 -7.29
CA GLU A 200 8.32 -6.27 -7.23
C GLU A 200 8.91 -6.29 -8.65
N GLN A 201 10.17 -5.90 -8.78
CA GLN A 201 10.91 -5.97 -10.03
C GLN A 201 12.34 -6.43 -9.78
N VAL A 202 12.78 -7.40 -10.59
CA VAL A 202 14.17 -7.81 -10.62
C VAL A 202 14.99 -6.74 -11.35
N LEU A 203 16.07 -6.30 -10.72
CA LEU A 203 17.05 -5.42 -11.34
C LEU A 203 17.99 -6.27 -12.18
N ASP A 204 17.69 -6.37 -13.48
CA ASP A 204 18.59 -7.02 -14.43
C ASP A 204 19.90 -6.23 -14.53
N ALA A 205 21.03 -6.95 -14.50
CA ALA A 205 22.36 -6.35 -14.62
C ALA A 205 22.57 -5.61 -15.96
N GLU A 206 21.67 -5.84 -16.92
CA GLU A 206 21.72 -5.34 -18.29
C GLU A 206 20.97 -4.02 -18.54
N LEU A 207 20.29 -3.43 -17.55
CA LEU A 207 19.79 -2.04 -17.65
C LEU A 207 20.92 -1.00 -17.55
N ALA A 208 22.10 -1.38 -18.04
CA ALA A 208 23.33 -0.65 -18.12
C ALA A 208 23.57 -0.26 -19.59
N GLN A 209 22.85 0.75 -20.08
CA GLN A 209 23.27 1.55 -21.23
C GLN A 209 22.46 2.84 -21.34
#